data_AF-A0A379S5B4-F1
#
_entry.id   AF-A0A379S5B4-F1
#
_cell.length_a   1.000
_cell.length_b   1.000
_cell.length_c   1.000
_cell.angle_alpha   90.00
_cell.angle_beta   90.00
_cell.angle_gamma   90.00
#
_symmetry.space_group_name_H-M   'P 1'
#
loop_
_entity.id
_entity.type
_entity.pdbx_description
1 polymer ?
#
loop_
_entity_poly.entity_id
_entity_poly.type
_entity_poly.pdbx_seq_one_letter_code
_entity_poly.pdbx_strand_id
1 'polypeptide(L)' 'MGNLKGVGRIYQQIFVDTYSKVVHCKLYITKTLITKADLLNNRVLPFYGWC' A
#
# COMPACT_ATOMS: atom_id res chain seq x y z
N MET A 1 -13.58 1.83 -1.07
CA MET A 1 -13.13 2.99 -0.27
C MET A 1 -14.00 3.00 0.98
N GLY A 2 -13.41 2.84 2.16
CA GLY A 2 -14.16 2.65 3.41
C GLY A 2 -14.13 3.91 4.28
N ASN A 3 -15.19 4.14 5.06
CA ASN A 3 -15.20 5.13 6.13
C ASN A 3 -15.31 4.37 7.46
N LEU A 4 -14.36 4.59 8.37
CA LEU A 4 -14.46 4.07 9.73
C LEU A 4 -15.15 5.13 10.60
N LYS A 5 -16.20 4.72 11.32
CA LYS A 5 -16.93 5.60 12.24
C LYS A 5 -15.95 6.14 13.29
N GLY A 6 -15.72 7.45 13.31
CA GLY A 6 -14.78 8.13 14.22
C GLY A 6 -13.36 8.36 13.68
N VAL A 7 -12.98 7.77 12.53
CA VAL A 7 -11.62 7.92 11.94
C VAL A 7 -11.65 8.67 10.60
N GLY A 8 -12.81 8.73 9.94
CA GLY A 8 -13.00 9.44 8.68
C GLY A 8 -12.69 8.59 7.45
N ARG A 9 -12.34 9.26 6.34
CA ARG A 9 -12.10 8.59 5.04
C ARG A 9 -10.78 7.84 5.06
N ILE A 10 -10.85 6.57 4.71
CA ILE A 10 -9.70 5.70 4.64
C ILE A 10 -9.49 5.25 3.20
N TYR A 11 -8.25 5.41 2.74
CA TYR A 11 -7.79 5.01 1.43
C TYR A 11 -6.86 3.81 1.56
N GLN A 12 -7.37 2.66 1.17
CA GLN A 12 -6.56 1.46 1.04
C GLN A 12 -5.73 1.54 -0.24
N GLN A 13 -4.42 1.42 -0.10
CA GLN A 13 -3.47 1.29 -1.20
C GLN A 13 -3.03 -0.17 -1.26
N ILE A 14 -3.24 -0.80 -2.41
CA ILE A 14 -2.93 -2.21 -2.64
C ILE A 14 -1.96 -2.27 -3.81
N PHE A 15 -0.85 -2.96 -3.61
CA PHE A 15 0.07 -3.38 -4.67
C PHE A 15 -0.09 -4.89 -4.84
N VAL A 16 -0.38 -5.31 -6.06
CA VAL A 16 -0.57 -6.72 -6.41
C VAL A 16 0.53 -7.08 -7.39
N ASP A 17 1.36 -8.06 -7.03
CA ASP A 17 2.27 -8.68 -7.98
C ASP A 17 1.63 -9.93 -8.56
N THR A 18 1.38 -9.89 -9.87
CA THR A 18 0.73 -10.98 -10.60
C THR A 18 1.67 -12.15 -10.88
N TYR A 19 2.98 -11.93 -10.84
CA TYR A 19 3.96 -13.00 -11.09
C TYR A 19 4.13 -13.90 -9.87
N SER A 20 4.42 -13.31 -8.71
CA SER A 20 4.67 -14.06 -7.47
C SER A 20 3.40 -14.33 -6.66
N LYS A 21 2.24 -13.80 -7.11
CA LYS A 21 0.95 -13.87 -6.41
C LYS A 21 1.01 -13.31 -4.97
N VAL A 22 1.85 -12.29 -4.77
CA VAL A 22 2.02 -11.61 -3.47
C VAL A 22 1.29 -10.27 -3.50
N VAL A 23 0.65 -9.92 -2.39
CA VAL A 23 -0.10 -8.67 -2.24
C VAL A 23 0.41 -7.89 -1.04
N HIS A 24 0.73 -6.62 -1.26
CA HIS A 24 1.08 -5.67 -0.21
C HIS A 24 -0.03 -4.63 -0.05
N CYS A 25 -0.60 -4.57 1.16
CA CYS A 25 -1.64 -3.61 1.51
C CYS A 25 -1.15 -2.64 2.59
N LYS A 26 -1.40 -1.34 2.41
CA LYS A 26 -1.24 -0.33 3.46
C LYS A 26 -2.39 0.68 3.42
N LEU A 27 -2.84 1.06 4.60
CA LEU A 27 -3.97 1.95 4.81
C LEU A 27 -3.45 3.38 4.96
N TYR A 28 -4.00 4.31 4.20
CA TYR A 28 -3.62 5.72 4.24
C TYR A 28 -4.86 6.61 4.43
N ILE A 29 -4.69 7.71 5.15
CA ILE A 29 -5.73 8.73 5.35
C ILE A 29 -5.80 9.73 4.18
N THR A 30 -4.78 9.77 3.33
CA THR A 30 -4.67 10.70 2.19
C THR A 30 -4.25 9.97 0.92
N LYS A 31 -4.82 10.38 -0.23
CA LYS A 31 -4.48 9.86 -1.57
C LYS A 31 -3.41 10.71 -2.24
N THR A 32 -2.24 10.84 -1.63
CA THR A 32 -1.11 11.55 -2.25
C THR A 32 -0.22 10.57 -3.02
N LEU A 33 0.50 11.05 -4.04
CA LEU A 33 1.40 10.19 -4.81
C LEU A 33 2.60 9.72 -3.97
N ILE A 34 3.00 10.51 -2.96
CA ILE A 34 4.13 10.20 -2.09
C ILE A 34 3.89 8.95 -1.21
N THR A 35 2.64 8.67 -0.81
CA THR A 35 2.32 7.46 -0.04
C THR A 35 2.43 6.19 -0.87
N LYS A 36 2.29 6.28 -2.21
CA LYS A 36 2.57 5.15 -3.11
C LYS A 36 4.07 4.90 -3.24
N ALA A 37 4.88 5.95 -3.34
CA ALA A 37 6.34 5.83 -3.41
C ALA A 37 6.92 5.27 -2.11
N ASP A 38 6.39 5.68 -0.95
CA ASP A 38 6.69 5.09 0.36
C ASP A 38 6.39 3.59 0.40
N LEU A 39 5.21 3.17 -0.06
CA LEU A 39 4.83 1.75 -0.11
C LEU A 39 5.85 0.93 -0.94
N LEU A 40 6.23 1.46 -2.11
CA LEU A 40 7.15 0.79 -3.03
C LEU A 40 8.55 0.65 -2.40
N ASN A 41 9.12 1.76 -1.93
CA ASN A 41 10.49 1.80 -1.44
C ASN A 41 10.66 1.03 -0.12
N ASN A 42 9.68 1.07 0.77
CA ASN A 42 9.82 0.51 2.11
C ASN A 42 9.31 -0.92 2.25
N ARG A 43 8.51 -1.44 1.31
CA ARG A 43 7.95 -2.80 1.39
C ARG A 43 8.16 -3.64 0.15
N VAL A 44 8.03 -3.07 -1.04
CA VAL A 44 8.07 -3.84 -2.29
C VAL A 44 9.52 -4.10 -2.70
N LEU A 45 10.36 -3.07 -2.81
CA LEU A 45 11.77 -3.23 -3.20
C LEU A 45 12.58 -4.14 -2.25
N PRO A 46 12.45 -4.03 -0.92
CA PRO A 46 13.18 -4.91 0.00
C PRO A 46 12.69 -6.37 -0.07
N PHE A 47 11.44 -6.60 -0.45
CA PHE A 47 10.88 -7.93 -0.61
C PHE A 47 11.49 -8.68 -1.81
N TYR A 48 11.73 -7.98 -2.93
CA TYR A 48 12.35 -8.58 -4.12
C TYR A 48 13.88 -8.55 -4.10
N GLY A 49 14.52 -7.61 -3.39
CA GLY A 49 15.98 -7.52 -3.34
C GLY A 49 16.67 -8.60 -2.50
N TRP A 50 15.91 -9.35 -1.69
CA TRP A 50 16.39 -10.42 -0.81
C TRP A 50 15.93 -11.83 -1.23
N CYS A 51 15.31 -11.96 -2.41
CA CYS A 51 14.93 -13.24 -3.03
C CYS A 51 15.86 -13.56 -4.20
#